data_AF-A0A916HC50-F1
#
_entry.id   AF-A0A916HC50-F1
#
_cell.length_a   1.000
_cell.length_b   1.000
_cell.length_c   1.000
_cell.angle_alpha   90.00
_cell.angle_beta   90.00
_cell.angle_gamma   90.00
#
_symmetry.space_group_name_H-M   'P 1'
#
loop_
_entity.id
_entity.type
_entity.pdbx_description
1 polymer ?
#
loop_
_entity_poly.entity_id
_entity_poly.type
_entity_poly.pdbx_seq_one_letter_code
_entity_poly.pdbx_strand_id
1 'polypeptide(L)'
;MKFDPEARLAARPAIAYDEALPVNARREEIARAIAAHQVVVVCGETGSGKTTQLPKICLELGRGINGLIGHTQPRRIAARATATRIAQELKSELGRHVGYKIRFTDRVTPSTYIKLMTDGILLAETQGDPLLRQYDTLLI
;
A
#
# COMPACT_ATOMS: atom_id res chain seq x y z
N MET A 1 -13.03 -9.39 0.54
CA MET A 1 -13.78 -8.42 1.38
C MET A 1 -14.73 -7.65 0.47
N LYS A 2 -15.92 -7.27 0.95
CA LYS A 2 -16.72 -6.25 0.27
C LYS A 2 -16.38 -4.91 0.91
N PHE A 3 -15.99 -3.93 0.09
CA PHE A 3 -15.66 -2.59 0.53
C PHE A 3 -16.81 -1.65 0.16
N ASP A 4 -17.14 -0.71 1.04
CA ASP A 4 -18.01 0.42 0.76
C ASP A 4 -17.13 1.61 0.35
N PRO A 5 -17.09 1.99 -0.95
CA PRO A 5 -16.21 3.05 -1.43
C PRO A 5 -16.50 4.42 -0.79
N GLU A 6 -17.76 4.75 -0.55
CA GLU A 6 -18.15 6.07 -0.01
C GLU A 6 -17.71 6.18 1.45
N ALA A 7 -18.00 5.17 2.26
CA ALA A 7 -17.57 5.13 3.66
C ALA A 7 -16.04 5.14 3.79
N ARG A 8 -15.33 4.45 2.89
CA ARG A 8 -13.86 4.42 2.86
C ARG A 8 -13.26 5.74 2.43
N LEU A 9 -13.83 6.41 1.44
CA LEU A 9 -13.37 7.72 1.02
C LEU A 9 -13.52 8.74 2.15
N ALA A 10 -14.66 8.72 2.85
CA ALA A 10 -14.92 9.58 4.01
C ALA A 10 -13.99 9.28 5.19
N ALA A 11 -13.62 8.01 5.40
CA ALA A 11 -12.73 7.57 6.48
C ALA A 11 -11.24 7.50 6.09
N ARG A 12 -10.85 8.06 4.94
CA ARG A 12 -9.46 8.05 4.48
C ARG A 12 -8.60 8.92 5.40
N PRO A 13 -7.45 8.42 5.91
CA PRO A 13 -6.59 9.22 6.77
C PRO A 13 -5.98 10.39 6.00
N ALA A 14 -5.71 11.49 6.71
CA ALA A 14 -4.89 12.57 6.17
C ALA A 14 -3.46 12.07 5.92
N ILE A 15 -2.88 12.46 4.78
CA ILE A 15 -1.55 12.01 4.35
C ILE A 15 -0.60 13.19 4.45
N ALA A 16 0.52 12.99 5.15
CA ALA A 16 1.61 13.94 5.22
C ALA A 16 2.89 13.30 4.65
N TYR A 17 3.71 14.12 4.01
CA TYR A 17 4.97 13.71 3.40
C TYR A 17 6.16 14.35 4.11
N ASP A 18 7.25 13.60 4.18
CA ASP A 18 8.55 14.12 4.61
C ASP A 18 9.28 14.64 3.37
N GLU A 19 9.34 15.96 3.22
CA GLU A 19 9.97 16.62 2.07
C GLU A 19 11.48 16.32 1.96
N ALA A 20 12.12 15.79 3.01
CA ALA A 20 13.53 15.37 2.95
C ALA A 20 13.73 14.08 2.13
N LEU A 21 12.68 13.28 1.89
CA LEU A 21 12.80 12.04 1.13
C LEU A 21 12.84 12.31 -0.39
N PRO A 22 13.87 11.83 -1.13
CA PRO A 22 14.02 12.13 -2.56
C PRO A 22 12.82 11.80 -3.44
N VAL A 23 12.07 10.73 -3.12
CA VAL A 23 10.86 10.36 -3.86
C VAL A 23 9.76 11.42 -3.79
N ASN A 24 9.69 12.19 -2.71
CA ASN A 24 8.64 13.19 -2.51
C ASN A 24 8.87 14.43 -3.38
N ALA A 25 10.12 14.76 -3.72
CA ALA A 25 10.45 15.81 -4.69
C ALA A 25 9.91 15.52 -6.11
N ARG A 26 9.56 14.26 -6.40
CA ARG A 26 8.94 13.82 -7.65
C ARG A 26 7.50 13.31 -7.47
N ARG A 27 6.86 13.60 -6.33
CA ARG A 27 5.54 13.09 -5.98
C ARG A 27 4.49 13.36 -7.06
N GLU A 28 4.41 14.59 -7.56
CA GLU A 28 3.43 14.96 -8.57
C GLU A 28 3.66 14.25 -9.90
N GLU A 29 4.92 14.08 -10.31
CA GLU A 29 5.29 13.36 -11.53
C GLU A 29 4.88 11.88 -11.42
N ILE A 30 5.21 11.24 -10.30
CA ILE A 30 4.81 9.86 -10.00
C ILE A 30 3.28 9.74 -9.97
N ALA A 31 2.60 10.69 -9.33
CA ALA A 31 1.15 10.69 -9.21
C ALA A 31 0.46 10.78 -10.57
N ARG A 32 0.94 11.68 -11.44
CA ARG A 32 0.47 11.79 -12.83
C ARG A 32 0.73 10.50 -13.61
N ALA A 33 1.90 9.89 -13.45
CA ALA A 33 2.22 8.63 -14.13
C ALA A 33 1.25 7.50 -13.71
N ILE A 34 0.97 7.35 -12.41
CA ILE A 34 0.04 6.35 -11.86
C ILE A 34 -1.42 6.59 -12.31
N ALA A 35 -1.81 7.86 -12.48
CA ALA A 35 -3.14 8.19 -12.96
C ALA A 35 -3.31 7.88 -14.46
N ALA A 36 -2.26 8.12 -15.26
CA ALA A 36 -2.32 7.99 -16.72
C ALA A 36 -2.02 6.57 -17.23
N HIS A 37 -1.35 5.72 -16.45
CA HIS A 37 -0.88 4.41 -16.91
C HIS A 37 -1.28 3.28 -15.96
N GLN A 38 -1.67 2.14 -16.53
CA GLN A 38 -2.00 0.94 -15.75
C GLN A 38 -0.77 0.32 -15.07
N VAL A 39 0.41 0.47 -15.67
CA VAL A 39 1.69 -0.05 -15.16
C VAL A 39 2.72 1.07 -15.20
N VAL A 40 3.40 1.29 -14.08
CA VAL A 40 4.46 2.30 -13.95
C VAL A 40 5.67 1.64 -13.29
N VAL A 41 6.85 1.87 -13.86
CA VAL A 41 8.12 1.46 -13.26
C VAL A 41 8.76 2.67 -12.59
N VAL A 42 8.96 2.59 -11.28
CA VAL A 42 9.58 3.67 -10.50
C VAL A 42 10.99 3.26 -10.09
N CYS A 43 11.99 3.87 -10.71
CA CYS A 43 13.40 3.64 -10.39
C CYS A 43 13.94 4.69 -9.41
N GLY A 44 14.85 4.29 -8.53
CA GLY A 44 15.57 5.20 -7.65
C GLY A 44 16.46 4.44 -6.68
N GLU A 45 17.42 5.11 -6.07
CA GLU A 45 18.38 4.49 -5.16
C GLU A 45 17.73 3.91 -3.89
N THR A 46 18.39 2.93 -3.27
CA THR A 46 17.98 2.43 -1.95
C THR A 46 17.99 3.57 -0.94
N GLY A 47 16.98 3.63 -0.07
CA GLY A 47 16.84 4.73 0.90
C GLY A 47 16.11 5.97 0.36
N SER A 48 15.77 6.02 -0.94
CA SER A 48 15.03 7.16 -1.52
C SER A 48 13.59 7.33 -1.02
N GLY A 49 13.08 6.42 -0.18
CA GLY A 49 11.74 6.46 0.39
C GLY A 49 10.65 5.70 -0.39
N LYS A 50 10.97 5.07 -1.54
CA LYS A 50 9.96 4.40 -2.40
C LYS A 50 9.00 3.49 -1.65
N THR A 51 9.54 2.55 -0.88
CA THR A 51 8.78 1.52 -0.16
C THR A 51 7.79 2.08 0.86
N THR A 52 8.06 3.24 1.45
CA THR A 52 7.16 3.86 2.44
C THR A 52 6.25 4.91 1.82
N GLN A 53 6.70 5.62 0.78
CA GLN A 53 5.95 6.75 0.21
C GLN A 53 5.02 6.37 -0.94
N LEU A 54 5.39 5.43 -1.82
CA LEU A 54 4.53 5.04 -2.96
C LEU A 54 3.13 4.57 -2.55
N PRO A 55 2.95 3.75 -1.48
CA PRO A 55 1.61 3.39 -1.01
C PRO A 55 0.78 4.59 -0.55
N LYS A 56 1.42 5.60 0.06
CA LYS A 56 0.76 6.83 0.50
C LYS A 56 0.32 7.67 -0.71
N ILE A 57 1.18 7.80 -1.72
CA ILE A 57 0.84 8.48 -2.99
C ILE A 57 -0.34 7.78 -3.67
N CYS A 58 -0.35 6.44 -3.71
CA CYS A 58 -1.48 5.68 -4.23
C CYS A 58 -2.77 5.99 -3.45
N LEU A 59 -2.70 6.00 -2.12
CA LEU A 59 -3.86 6.30 -1.26
C LEU A 59 -4.38 7.74 -1.46
N GLU A 60 -3.48 8.71 -1.65
CA GLU A 60 -3.82 10.10 -1.98
C GLU A 60 -4.61 10.21 -3.29
N LEU A 61 -4.25 9.38 -4.28
CA LEU A 61 -4.94 9.27 -5.58
C LEU A 61 -6.27 8.50 -5.51
N GLY A 62 -6.71 8.08 -4.32
CA GLY A 62 -7.95 7.32 -4.14
C GLY A 62 -7.82 5.82 -4.45
N ARG A 63 -6.59 5.31 -4.58
CA ARG A 63 -6.35 3.85 -4.55
C ARG A 63 -6.60 3.31 -3.15
N GLY A 64 -6.92 2.03 -3.04
CA GLY A 64 -7.31 1.40 -1.79
C GLY A 64 -8.75 1.73 -1.35
N ILE A 65 -9.52 2.46 -2.14
CA ILE A 65 -10.93 2.76 -1.84
C ILE A 65 -11.85 1.65 -2.34
N ASN A 66 -11.61 1.19 -3.57
CA ASN A 66 -12.40 0.12 -4.22
C ASN A 66 -11.83 -1.28 -3.93
N GLY A 67 -10.57 -1.36 -3.51
CA GLY A 67 -9.91 -2.58 -3.08
C GLY A 67 -8.83 -2.28 -2.05
N LEU A 68 -7.84 -3.16 -1.95
CA LEU A 68 -6.61 -2.94 -1.19
C LEU A 68 -5.50 -2.45 -2.11
N ILE A 69 -4.61 -1.62 -1.56
CA ILE A 69 -3.26 -1.45 -2.09
C ILE A 69 -2.42 -2.59 -1.54
N GLY A 70 -2.11 -3.59 -2.37
CA GLY A 70 -1.24 -4.69 -2.00
C GLY A 70 0.21 -4.32 -2.24
N HIS A 71 1.07 -4.45 -1.23
CA HIS A 71 2.49 -4.18 -1.37
C HIS A 71 3.31 -5.38 -0.94
N THR A 72 4.00 -6.00 -1.91
CA THR A 72 4.84 -7.17 -1.65
C THR A 72 6.22 -6.78 -1.12
N GLN A 73 6.79 -7.67 -0.33
CA GLN A 73 8.13 -7.57 0.25
C GLN A 73 8.76 -8.96 0.27
N PRO A 74 10.04 -9.12 -0.12
CA PRO A 74 10.65 -10.45 -0.24
C PRO A 74 10.82 -11.16 1.11
N ARG A 75 10.75 -10.42 2.23
CA ARG A 75 11.00 -10.94 3.58
C ARG A 75 9.88 -10.57 4.54
N ARG A 76 9.50 -11.50 5.42
CA ARG A 76 8.46 -11.28 6.45
C ARG A 76 8.78 -10.11 7.38
N ILE A 77 10.05 -9.99 7.79
CA ILE A 77 10.47 -8.89 8.68
C ILE A 77 10.36 -7.53 7.99
N ALA A 78 10.63 -7.47 6.68
CA ALA A 78 10.48 -6.26 5.88
C ALA A 78 9.02 -5.88 5.70
N ALA A 79 8.13 -6.85 5.40
CA ALA A 79 6.69 -6.62 5.35
C ALA A 79 6.15 -6.03 6.66
N ARG A 80 6.50 -6.63 7.80
CA ARG A 80 6.09 -6.15 9.12
C ARG A 80 6.66 -4.76 9.45
N ALA A 81 7.97 -4.57 9.27
CA ALA A 81 8.64 -3.30 9.57
C ALA A 81 8.11 -2.15 8.71
N THR A 82 7.90 -2.41 7.42
CA THR A 82 7.34 -1.43 6.48
C THR A 82 5.91 -1.08 6.87
N ALA A 83 5.07 -2.06 7.20
CA ALA A 83 3.70 -1.81 7.65
C ALA A 83 3.67 -0.93 8.91
N THR A 84 4.49 -1.26 9.91
CA THR A 84 4.62 -0.46 11.13
C THR A 84 5.06 0.97 10.81
N ARG A 85 6.05 1.15 9.94
CA ARG A 85 6.56 2.47 9.57
C ARG A 85 5.49 3.32 8.87
N ILE A 86 4.79 2.77 7.88
CA ILE A 86 3.73 3.49 7.16
C ILE A 86 2.57 3.81 8.12
N ALA A 87 2.20 2.89 9.02
CA ALA A 87 1.18 3.14 10.03
C ALA A 87 1.55 4.34 10.94
N GLN A 88 2.80 4.40 11.40
CA GLN A 88 3.32 5.53 12.18
C GLN A 88 3.28 6.85 11.40
N GLU A 89 3.71 6.84 10.13
CA GLU A 89 3.67 8.03 9.27
C GLU A 89 2.24 8.52 9.01
N LEU A 90 1.27 7.61 8.94
CA LEU A 90 -0.17 7.92 8.82
C LEU A 90 -0.83 8.18 10.18
N LYS A 91 -0.06 8.25 11.28
CA LYS A 91 -0.57 8.44 12.65
C LYS A 91 -1.71 7.46 13.00
N SER A 92 -1.57 6.23 12.55
CA SER A 92 -2.56 5.16 12.68
C SER A 92 -1.99 3.99 13.48
N GLU A 93 -2.87 3.31 14.22
CA GLU A 93 -2.55 1.99 14.75
C GLU A 93 -2.34 0.98 13.61
N LEU A 94 -1.38 0.08 13.82
CA LEU A 94 -1.12 -1.03 12.91
C LEU A 94 -2.29 -2.03 12.94
N GLY A 95 -2.87 -2.28 11.77
CA GLY A 95 -4.07 -3.09 11.57
C GLY A 95 -5.33 -2.27 11.30
N ARG A 96 -5.32 -0.96 11.57
CA ARG A 96 -6.38 -0.04 11.14
C ARG A 96 -6.19 0.31 9.68
N HIS A 97 -5.50 1.40 9.34
CA HIS A 97 -5.34 1.84 7.95
C HIS A 97 -4.27 1.08 7.16
N VAL A 98 -3.25 0.56 7.86
CA VAL A 98 -2.17 -0.24 7.29
C VAL A 98 -2.11 -1.55 8.03
N GLY A 99 -2.12 -2.67 7.32
CA GLY A 99 -2.02 -4.02 7.87
C GLY A 99 -0.93 -4.81 7.17
N TYR A 100 -0.65 -6.01 7.67
CA TYR A 100 0.19 -6.96 6.97
C TYR A 100 -0.35 -8.38 7.05
N LYS A 101 0.01 -9.18 6.05
CA LYS A 101 -0.23 -10.62 6.03
C LYS A 101 1.04 -11.35 5.62
N ILE A 102 1.55 -12.15 6.54
CA ILE A 102 2.69 -13.04 6.35
C ILE A 102 2.26 -14.45 6.74
N ARG A 103 3.08 -15.45 6.43
CA ARG A 103 2.74 -16.83 6.82
C ARG A 103 2.52 -16.90 8.34
N PHE A 104 1.38 -17.45 8.73
CA PHE A 104 0.91 -17.62 10.12
C PHE A 104 0.52 -16.34 10.87
N THR A 105 0.50 -15.17 10.22
CA THR A 105 0.07 -13.93 10.88
C THR A 105 -0.65 -13.01 9.92
N ASP A 106 -1.88 -12.66 10.27
CA ASP A 106 -2.72 -11.73 9.53
C ASP A 106 -3.18 -10.61 10.47
N ARG A 107 -2.92 -9.36 10.08
CA ARG A 107 -3.37 -8.14 10.78
C ARG A 107 -4.14 -7.21 9.84
N VAL A 108 -4.72 -7.74 8.77
CA VAL A 108 -5.57 -6.96 7.86
C VAL A 108 -7.00 -6.95 8.39
N THR A 109 -7.61 -5.78 8.41
CA THR A 109 -9.02 -5.60 8.83
C THR A 109 -9.82 -4.97 7.70
N PRO A 110 -11.17 -4.93 7.78
CA PRO A 110 -11.98 -4.20 6.80
C PRO A 110 -11.62 -2.71 6.69
N SER A 111 -11.01 -2.12 7.72
CA SER A 111 -10.56 -0.71 7.74
C SER A 111 -9.19 -0.49 7.08
N THR A 112 -8.51 -1.57 6.68
CA THR A 112 -7.19 -1.51 6.05
C THR A 112 -7.30 -1.05 4.60
N TYR A 113 -6.45 -0.10 4.22
CA TYR A 113 -6.27 0.37 2.84
C TYR A 113 -5.02 -0.23 2.23
N ILE A 114 -3.93 -0.27 3.01
CA ILE A 114 -2.62 -0.73 2.56
C ILE A 114 -2.29 -2.05 3.25
N LYS A 115 -2.11 -3.12 2.46
CA LYS A 115 -1.73 -4.45 2.92
C LYS A 115 -0.30 -4.76 2.51
N LEU A 116 0.59 -4.85 3.48
CA LEU A 116 1.94 -5.36 3.27
C LEU A 116 1.92 -6.89 3.31
N MET A 117 2.62 -7.55 2.42
CA MET A 117 2.68 -9.01 2.42
C MET A 117 3.98 -9.52 1.84
N THR A 118 4.24 -10.81 2.00
CA THR A 118 5.32 -11.46 1.25
C THR A 118 4.86 -11.91 -0.12
N ASP A 119 5.78 -12.04 -1.06
CA ASP A 119 5.50 -12.51 -2.43
C ASP A 119 4.74 -13.86 -2.41
N GLY A 120 5.16 -14.78 -1.52
CA GLY A 120 4.50 -16.06 -1.35
C GLY A 120 3.06 -15.98 -0.81
N ILE A 121 2.68 -14.90 -0.12
CA ILE A 121 1.28 -14.67 0.28
C ILE A 121 0.45 -14.20 -0.90
N LEU A 122 0.98 -13.30 -1.73
CA LEU A 122 0.30 -12.88 -2.95
C LEU A 122 0.11 -14.07 -3.90
N LEU A 123 1.15 -14.87 -4.12
CA LEU A 123 1.10 -16.09 -4.93
C LEU A 123 0.12 -17.14 -4.37
N ALA A 124 0.00 -17.27 -3.05
CA ALA A 124 -1.01 -18.16 -2.46
C ALA A 124 -2.42 -17.62 -2.71
N GLU A 125 -2.64 -16.31 -2.63
CA GLU A 125 -3.94 -15.70 -2.87
C GLU A 125 -4.41 -15.81 -4.32
N THR A 126 -3.49 -15.84 -5.30
CA THR A 126 -3.87 -16.10 -6.70
C THR A 126 -4.50 -17.46 -6.93
N GLN A 127 -4.30 -18.44 -6.04
CA GLN A 127 -4.96 -19.75 -6.16
C GLN A 127 -6.47 -19.67 -5.86
N GLY A 128 -6.87 -18.82 -4.92
CA GLY A 128 -8.27 -18.62 -4.53
C GLY A 128 -8.95 -17.45 -5.25
N ASP A 129 -8.19 -16.45 -5.67
CA ASP A 129 -8.65 -15.29 -6.44
C ASP A 129 -7.67 -15.02 -7.59
N PRO A 130 -7.75 -15.76 -8.72
CA PRO A 130 -6.80 -15.64 -9.83
C PRO A 130 -6.76 -14.26 -10.49
N LEU A 131 -7.82 -13.47 -10.34
CA LEU A 131 -7.88 -12.10 -10.87
C LEU A 131 -7.53 -11.05 -9.81
N LEU A 132 -7.20 -11.47 -8.59
CA LEU A 132 -6.81 -10.60 -7.48
C LEU A 132 -7.81 -9.45 -7.25
N ARG A 133 -9.11 -9.74 -7.37
CA ARG A 133 -10.21 -8.75 -7.28
C ARG A 133 -10.28 -8.01 -5.95
N GLN A 134 -9.63 -8.52 -4.92
CA GLN A 134 -9.50 -7.82 -3.64
C GLN A 134 -8.61 -6.56 -3.71
N TYR A 135 -7.78 -6.44 -4.74
CA TYR A 135 -6.83 -5.36 -4.91
C TYR A 135 -7.25 -4.45 -6.05
N ASP A 136 -7.13 -3.14 -5.85
CA ASP A 136 -7.23 -2.17 -6.95
C ASP A 136 -5.84 -1.71 -7.43
N THR A 137 -4.80 -1.96 -6.63
CA THR A 137 -3.42 -1.57 -6.90
C THR A 137 -2.46 -2.59 -6.29
N LEU A 138 -1.43 -2.96 -7.05
CA LEU A 138 -0.33 -3.80 -6.58
C LEU A 138 0.99 -3.05 -6.74
N LEU A 139 1.78 -3.04 -5.67
CA LEU A 139 3.14 -2.54 -5.62
C LEU A 139 4.07 -3.73 -5.43
N ILE A 140 4.85 -4.04 -6.47
CA ILE A 140 5.73 -5.21 -6.52
C ILE A 140 7.15 -4.85 -6.13
#